data_AF-A0A5F5PJB1-F1
#
_entry.id   AF-A0A5F5PJB1-F1
#
_cell.length_a   1.000
_cell.length_b   1.000
_cell.length_c   1.000
_cell.angle_alpha   90.00
_cell.angle_beta   90.00
_cell.angle_gamma   90.00
#
_symmetry.space_group_name_H-M   'P 1'
#
loop_
_entity.id
_entity.type
_entity.pdbx_description
1 polymer ?
#
loop_
_entity_poly.entity_id
_entity_poly.type
_entity_poly.pdbx_seq_one_letter_code
_entity_poly.pdbx_strand_id
1 'polypeptide(L)'
;MDPMVVATAAERNKDPILCVLQQYVDPAQCGLHVLEVASGSGQHVAHFARSFPHAEWQPSDVDQRCLNSISATTQAQGLSNVKTPLYLDVTWDWEQWGGILPQSLDLLLCINMIHISPLNCTEVGRQVEPPRGHPAAPCALSPCTGRERSSRFAHITDWALRYRGQAETQPRAQGSLWVWGSLLTAMLAPLPQGLFRAAGHLLKPKALLITYGEP
;
A
#
# COMPACT_ATOMS: atom_id res chain seq x y z
N MET A 1 21.12 12.90 19.37
CA MET A 1 19.78 13.00 18.78
C MET A 1 19.98 12.85 17.30
N ASP A 2 19.55 11.74 16.72
CA ASP A 2 19.63 11.58 15.26
C ASP A 2 18.69 12.61 14.58
N PRO A 3 19.09 13.20 13.44
CA PRO A 3 18.30 14.24 12.81
C PRO A 3 17.02 13.68 12.20
N MET A 4 15.88 14.30 12.52
CA MET A 4 14.62 14.08 11.81
C MET A 4 14.71 14.67 10.41
N VAL A 5 14.33 13.90 9.41
CA VAL A 5 14.15 14.37 8.03
C VAL A 5 12.70 14.82 7.87
N VAL A 6 12.48 15.91 7.13
CA VAL A 6 11.14 16.35 6.76
C VAL A 6 11.02 16.26 5.24
N ALA A 7 10.03 15.50 4.78
CA ALA A 7 9.68 15.33 3.38
C ALA A 7 8.41 16.13 3.06
N THR A 8 8.54 17.13 2.17
CA THR A 8 7.41 17.99 1.76
C THR A 8 6.26 17.20 1.14
N ALA A 9 6.58 16.15 0.37
CA ALA A 9 5.57 15.28 -0.22
C ALA A 9 4.75 14.57 0.87
N ALA A 10 5.44 13.99 1.87
CA ALA A 10 4.78 13.31 2.98
C ALA A 10 3.86 14.26 3.77
N GLU A 11 4.29 15.51 3.99
CA GLU A 11 3.46 16.52 4.66
C GLU A 11 2.20 16.88 3.84
N ARG A 12 2.34 16.99 2.52
CA ARG A 12 1.24 17.35 1.62
C ARG A 12 0.15 16.28 1.55
N ASN A 13 0.55 15.01 1.53
CA ASN A 13 -0.34 13.90 1.19
C ASN A 13 -0.76 13.02 2.39
N LYS A 14 -0.23 13.24 3.60
CA LYS A 14 -0.60 12.47 4.81
C LYS A 14 -2.10 12.50 5.12
N ASP A 15 -2.76 13.66 5.07
CA ASP A 15 -4.18 13.78 5.43
C ASP A 15 -5.11 13.18 4.35
N PRO A 16 -4.88 13.42 3.04
CA PRO A 16 -5.60 12.70 1.99
C PRO A 16 -5.47 11.18 2.08
N ILE A 17 -4.26 10.65 2.33
CA ILE A 17 -4.04 9.21 2.45
C ILE A 17 -4.76 8.67 3.68
N LEU A 18 -4.66 9.35 4.83
CA LEU A 18 -5.38 8.96 6.04
C LEU A 18 -6.90 8.86 5.80
N CYS A 19 -7.48 9.84 5.10
CA CYS A 19 -8.90 9.82 4.77
C CYS A 19 -9.30 8.56 4.00
N VAL A 20 -8.46 8.10 3.06
CA VAL A 20 -8.69 6.85 2.33
C VAL A 20 -8.52 5.63 3.24
N LEU A 21 -7.47 5.59 4.08
CA LEU A 21 -7.25 4.47 5.02
C LEU A 21 -8.48 4.24 5.92
N GLN A 22 -9.09 5.31 6.41
CA GLN A 22 -10.28 5.26 7.27
C GLN A 22 -11.54 4.74 6.56
N GLN A 23 -11.57 4.70 5.22
CA GLN A 23 -12.68 4.09 4.47
C GLN A 23 -12.57 2.56 4.42
N TYR A 24 -11.38 2.02 4.64
CA TYR A 24 -11.09 0.58 4.51
C TYR A 24 -10.83 -0.10 5.85
N VAL A 25 -10.33 0.64 6.83
CA VAL A 25 -9.93 0.14 8.14
C VAL A 25 -10.58 1.00 9.21
N ASP A 26 -11.28 0.37 10.15
CA ASP A 26 -11.87 1.06 11.29
C ASP A 26 -10.76 1.51 12.25
N PRO A 27 -10.61 2.82 12.53
CA PRO A 27 -9.64 3.33 13.50
C PRO A 27 -9.75 2.75 14.90
N ALA A 28 -10.95 2.29 15.29
CA ALA A 28 -11.20 1.67 16.58
C ALA A 28 -10.88 0.17 16.62
N GLN A 29 -10.54 -0.45 15.48
CA GLN A 29 -10.22 -1.87 15.43
C GLN A 29 -8.94 -2.17 16.20
N CYS A 30 -9.04 -3.10 17.14
CA CYS A 30 -7.91 -3.58 17.94
C CYS A 30 -7.14 -4.69 17.22
N GLY A 31 -5.83 -4.75 17.48
CA GLY A 31 -4.98 -5.89 17.07
C GLY A 31 -4.66 -5.91 15.57
N LEU A 32 -4.76 -4.76 14.91
CA LEU A 32 -4.27 -4.59 13.54
C LEU A 32 -2.75 -4.56 13.53
N HIS A 33 -2.13 -5.40 12.72
CA HIS A 33 -0.69 -5.34 12.43
C HIS A 33 -0.45 -4.73 11.06
N VAL A 34 0.26 -3.61 11.03
CA VAL A 34 0.51 -2.82 9.83
C VAL A 34 1.99 -2.81 9.52
N LEU A 35 2.37 -3.20 8.30
CA LEU A 35 3.72 -2.97 7.77
C LEU A 35 3.69 -1.77 6.83
N GLU A 36 4.50 -0.76 7.10
CA GLU A 36 4.78 0.31 6.13
C GLU A 36 6.16 0.07 5.50
N VAL A 37 6.18 -0.12 4.18
CA VAL A 37 7.37 -0.32 3.36
C VAL A 37 7.80 1.01 2.76
N ALA A 38 9.08 1.36 2.92
CA ALA A 38 9.67 2.62 2.51
C ALA A 38 9.03 3.83 3.21
N SER A 39 9.05 3.79 4.55
CA SER A 39 8.51 4.82 5.44
C SER A 39 9.21 6.18 5.33
N GLY A 40 10.41 6.25 4.75
CA GLY A 40 11.13 7.49 4.46
C GLY A 40 11.39 8.32 5.72
N SER A 41 10.81 9.53 5.77
CA SER A 41 10.97 10.44 6.93
C SER A 41 10.30 9.92 8.21
N GLY A 42 9.33 9.01 8.10
CA GLY A 42 8.49 8.55 9.20
C GLY A 42 7.28 9.45 9.49
N GLN A 43 7.02 10.49 8.69
CA GLN A 43 5.86 11.37 8.87
C GLN A 43 4.52 10.62 8.70
N HIS A 44 4.44 9.70 7.74
CA HIS A 44 3.23 8.90 7.47
C HIS A 44 2.91 7.95 8.60
N VAL A 45 3.80 7.00 8.94
CA VAL A 45 3.63 6.12 10.11
C VAL A 45 3.27 6.90 11.37
N ALA A 46 3.95 8.03 11.64
CA ALA A 46 3.67 8.80 12.85
C ALA A 46 2.27 9.45 12.83
N HIS A 47 1.85 9.96 11.68
CA HIS A 47 0.52 10.55 11.49
C HIS A 47 -0.60 9.49 11.57
N PHE A 48 -0.39 8.32 10.95
CA PHE A 48 -1.37 7.25 10.96
C PHE A 48 -1.45 6.56 12.33
N ALA A 49 -0.32 6.32 12.99
CA ALA A 49 -0.29 5.71 14.32
C ALA A 49 -1.08 6.50 15.37
N ARG A 50 -1.10 7.83 15.27
CA ARG A 50 -1.98 8.68 16.09
C ARG A 50 -3.46 8.47 15.82
N SER A 51 -3.81 8.21 14.56
CA SER A 51 -5.19 8.04 14.13
C SER A 51 -5.70 6.61 14.34
N PHE A 52 -4.80 5.63 14.41
CA PHE A 52 -5.07 4.22 14.68
C PHE A 52 -4.36 3.77 15.97
N PRO A 53 -4.79 4.25 17.15
CA PRO A 53 -4.06 4.06 18.42
C PRO A 53 -4.02 2.60 18.89
N HIS A 54 -4.89 1.73 18.36
CA HIS A 54 -4.98 0.31 18.71
C HIS A 54 -4.32 -0.61 17.67
N ALA A 55 -3.75 -0.04 16.61
CA ALA A 55 -2.96 -0.76 15.62
C ALA A 55 -1.48 -0.73 16.00
N GLU A 56 -0.78 -1.80 15.68
CA GLU A 56 0.67 -1.92 15.80
C GLU A 56 1.32 -1.64 14.45
N TRP A 57 2.18 -0.62 14.42
CA TRP A 57 2.83 -0.15 13.20
C TRP A 57 4.29 -0.60 13.16
N GLN A 58 4.65 -1.36 12.12
CA GLN A 58 6.01 -1.73 11.79
C GLN A 58 6.47 -0.88 10.60
N PRO A 59 7.16 0.25 10.80
CA PRO A 59 7.79 0.96 9.70
C PRO A 59 9.04 0.24 9.22
N SER A 60 9.39 0.46 7.96
CA SER A 60 10.59 -0.12 7.37
C SER A 60 11.16 0.72 6.24
N ASP A 61 12.48 0.66 6.06
CA ASP A 61 13.18 1.33 4.98
C ASP A 61 14.51 0.62 4.67
N VAL A 62 15.09 0.91 3.51
CA VAL A 62 16.41 0.41 3.11
C VAL A 62 17.52 1.40 3.45
N ASP A 63 17.21 2.69 3.61
CA ASP A 63 18.20 3.71 3.99
C ASP A 63 18.28 3.86 5.52
N GLN A 64 19.47 3.66 6.09
CA GLN A 64 19.74 3.87 7.51
C GLN A 64 19.36 5.27 7.99
N ARG A 65 19.46 6.30 7.14
CA ARG A 65 19.05 7.67 7.47
C ARG A 65 17.54 7.77 7.67
N CYS A 66 16.76 7.07 6.87
CA CYS A 66 15.31 6.95 7.02
C CYS A 66 14.97 6.22 8.32
N LEU A 67 15.62 5.09 8.61
CA LEU A 67 15.44 4.35 9.88
C LEU A 67 15.71 5.24 11.11
N ASN A 68 16.77 6.03 11.07
CA ASN A 68 17.10 6.98 12.14
C ASN A 68 16.04 8.09 12.23
N SER A 69 15.58 8.63 11.10
CA SER A 69 14.52 9.65 11.05
C SER A 69 13.19 9.13 11.60
N ILE A 70 12.78 7.92 11.24
CA ILE A 70 11.56 7.27 11.73
C ILE A 70 11.63 7.11 13.24
N SER A 71 12.76 6.63 13.77
CA SER A 71 12.98 6.46 15.21
C SER A 71 12.88 7.80 15.94
N ALA A 72 13.57 8.83 15.43
CA ALA A 72 13.55 10.17 16.01
C ALA A 72 12.14 10.79 15.97
N THR A 73 11.42 10.65 14.85
CA THR A 73 10.06 11.14 14.67
C THR A 73 9.09 10.45 15.64
N THR A 74 9.19 9.13 15.75
CA THR A 74 8.36 8.32 16.64
C THR A 74 8.58 8.69 18.11
N GLN A 75 9.85 8.83 18.51
CA GLN A 75 10.23 9.21 19.86
C GLN A 75 9.77 10.63 20.20
N ALA A 76 9.99 11.59 19.31
CA ALA A 76 9.58 12.99 19.50
C ALA A 76 8.06 13.13 19.67
N GLN A 77 7.29 12.21 19.06
CA GLN A 77 5.84 12.21 19.13
C GLN A 77 5.27 11.30 20.23
N GLY A 78 6.11 10.56 20.96
CA GLY A 78 5.70 9.71 22.08
C GLY A 78 4.81 8.53 21.68
N LEU A 79 5.00 7.98 20.48
CA LEU A 79 4.13 6.94 19.94
C LEU A 79 4.57 5.55 20.45
N SER A 80 3.74 4.92 21.27
CA SER A 80 4.00 3.58 21.83
C SER A 80 3.54 2.44 20.92
N ASN A 81 2.69 2.74 19.94
CA ASN A 81 2.13 1.77 19.00
C ASN A 81 2.90 1.68 17.68
N VAL A 82 4.10 2.28 17.62
CA VAL A 82 5.04 2.20 16.50
C VAL A 82 6.27 1.42 16.97
N LYS A 83 6.57 0.33 16.29
CA LYS A 83 7.75 -0.50 16.55
C LYS A 83 9.03 0.16 16.03
N THR A 84 10.17 -0.32 16.54
CA THR A 84 11.48 0.03 15.99
C THR A 84 11.50 -0.21 14.49
N PRO A 85 11.95 0.76 13.67
CA PRO A 85 11.93 0.61 12.22
C PRO A 85 12.85 -0.52 11.77
N LEU A 86 12.35 -1.29 10.80
CA LEU A 86 13.02 -2.46 10.27
C LEU A 86 13.85 -2.10 9.03
N TYR A 87 15.10 -2.56 8.96
CA TYR A 87 15.81 -2.57 7.70
C TYR A 87 15.15 -3.60 6.77
N LEU A 88 14.61 -3.14 5.64
CA LEU A 88 13.89 -4.00 4.71
C LEU A 88 14.20 -3.58 3.28
N ASP A 89 14.82 -4.49 2.54
CA ASP A 89 15.01 -4.38 1.11
C ASP A 89 13.97 -5.26 0.39
N VAL A 90 13.10 -4.63 -0.39
CA VAL A 90 12.01 -5.33 -1.08
C VAL A 90 12.51 -6.30 -2.16
N THR A 91 13.76 -6.15 -2.60
CA THR A 91 14.37 -7.05 -3.58
C THR A 91 14.79 -8.39 -2.97
N TRP A 92 14.85 -8.48 -1.64
CA TRP A 92 15.13 -9.72 -0.94
C TRP A 92 13.89 -10.59 -0.83
N ASP A 93 14.09 -11.89 -0.62
CA ASP A 93 13.00 -12.80 -0.31
C ASP A 93 12.31 -12.40 1.02
N TRP A 94 10.99 -12.60 1.10
CA TRP A 94 10.17 -12.12 2.21
C TRP A 94 10.59 -12.75 3.56
N GLU A 95 11.17 -13.95 3.55
CA GLU A 95 11.72 -14.62 4.73
C GLU A 95 12.83 -13.79 5.40
N GLN A 96 13.45 -12.88 4.65
CA GLN A 96 14.52 -12.01 5.13
C GLN A 96 13.99 -10.67 5.67
N TRP A 97 12.68 -10.42 5.62
CA TRP A 97 12.05 -9.19 6.09
C TRP A 97 11.89 -9.21 7.62
N GLY A 98 13.01 -9.29 8.34
CA GLY A 98 13.06 -8.94 9.76
C GLY A 98 12.24 -9.82 10.71
N GLY A 99 11.89 -11.04 10.30
CA GLY A 99 11.11 -11.97 11.13
C GLY A 99 9.61 -11.72 11.13
N ILE A 100 9.07 -10.98 10.15
CA ILE A 100 7.62 -10.90 9.95
C ILE A 100 7.11 -12.29 9.57
N LEU A 101 6.17 -12.80 10.37
CA LEU A 101 5.61 -14.14 10.17
C LEU A 101 4.70 -14.18 8.94
N PRO A 102 4.58 -15.33 8.25
CA PRO A 102 3.58 -15.53 7.21
C PRO A 102 2.18 -15.24 7.74
N GLN A 103 1.32 -14.67 6.89
CA GLN A 103 -0.10 -14.41 7.20
C GLN A 103 -0.32 -13.73 8.57
N SER A 104 0.53 -12.76 8.90
CA SER A 104 0.50 -12.08 10.20
C SER A 104 0.09 -10.61 10.12
N LEU A 105 0.08 -10.03 8.91
CA LEU A 105 -0.25 -8.64 8.65
C LEU A 105 -1.72 -8.46 8.24
N ASP A 106 -2.36 -7.42 8.77
CA ASP A 106 -3.71 -6.99 8.38
C ASP A 106 -3.67 -5.92 7.29
N LEU A 107 -2.58 -5.15 7.23
CA LEU A 107 -2.36 -4.10 6.26
C LEU A 107 -0.89 -4.00 5.87
N LEU A 108 -0.61 -3.89 4.56
CA LEU A 108 0.68 -3.51 4.02
C LEU A 108 0.53 -2.19 3.26
N LEU A 109 1.33 -1.20 3.63
CA LEU A 109 1.38 0.12 3.00
C LEU A 109 2.68 0.31 2.25
N CYS A 110 2.61 0.90 1.07
CA CYS A 110 3.77 1.33 0.31
C CYS A 110 3.46 2.68 -0.37
N ILE A 111 3.99 3.76 0.19
CA ILE A 111 3.63 5.13 -0.17
C ILE A 111 4.85 5.81 -0.78
N ASN A 112 4.68 6.39 -1.96
CA ASN A 112 5.69 7.14 -2.70
C ASN A 112 6.99 6.40 -3.04
N MET A 113 6.96 5.07 -3.13
CA MET A 113 8.13 4.26 -3.46
C MET A 113 8.06 3.68 -4.89
N ILE A 114 6.88 3.22 -5.33
CA ILE A 114 6.70 2.51 -6.61
C ILE A 114 7.13 3.33 -7.83
N HIS A 115 6.94 4.66 -7.80
CA HIS A 115 7.23 5.53 -8.94
C HIS A 115 8.69 6.05 -8.98
N ILE A 116 9.44 5.91 -7.88
CA ILE A 116 10.85 6.35 -7.78
C ILE A 116 11.85 5.19 -7.69
N SER A 117 11.37 3.96 -7.61
CA SER A 117 12.20 2.76 -7.44
C SER A 117 12.39 2.01 -8.76
N PRO A 118 13.46 1.19 -8.87
CA PRO A 118 13.63 0.33 -10.03
C PRO A 118 12.50 -0.70 -10.13
N LEU A 119 12.24 -1.19 -11.35
CA LEU A 119 11.11 -2.10 -11.62
C LEU A 119 11.15 -3.36 -10.77
N ASN A 120 12.33 -3.91 -10.48
CA ASN A 120 12.51 -5.12 -9.68
C ASN A 120 11.95 -5.02 -8.24
N CYS A 121 11.69 -3.82 -7.73
CA CYS A 121 11.01 -3.64 -6.46
C CYS A 121 9.52 -4.01 -6.50
N THR A 122 8.91 -3.97 -7.70
CA THR A 122 7.48 -4.14 -7.94
C THR A 122 7.17 -5.09 -9.10
N GLU A 123 8.16 -5.84 -9.58
CA GLU A 123 8.03 -6.73 -10.74
C GLU A 123 6.98 -7.80 -10.49
N VAL A 124 5.78 -7.57 -11.03
CA VAL A 124 4.81 -8.63 -11.26
C VAL A 124 5.26 -9.33 -12.53
N GLY A 125 5.69 -10.58 -12.42
CA GLY A 125 6.29 -11.34 -13.52
C GLY A 125 5.64 -11.05 -14.87
N ARG A 126 6.45 -10.55 -15.81
CA ARG A 126 6.05 -10.13 -17.16
C ARG A 126 5.10 -11.15 -17.77
N GLN A 127 3.80 -10.86 -17.83
CA GLN A 127 2.90 -11.67 -18.65
C GLN A 127 3.11 -11.34 -20.12
N VAL A 128 3.10 -12.43 -20.90
CA VAL A 128 3.14 -12.57 -22.35
C VAL A 128 2.25 -11.54 -23.05
N GLU A 129 2.72 -11.00 -24.18
CA GLU A 129 1.94 -10.08 -25.04
C GLU A 129 0.52 -10.62 -25.29
N PRO A 130 -0.53 -9.76 -25.29
CA PRO A 130 -1.84 -10.19 -25.74
C PRO A 130 -1.75 -10.66 -27.20
N PRO A 131 -2.46 -11.73 -27.60
CA PRO A 131 -2.44 -12.18 -28.99
C PRO A 131 -2.87 -11.03 -29.91
N ARG A 132 -2.03 -10.71 -30.88
CA ARG A 132 -2.28 -9.64 -31.85
C ARG A 132 -3.55 -9.92 -32.64
N GLY A 133 -4.42 -8.93 -32.66
CA GLY A 133 -5.51 -8.81 -33.61
C GLY A 133 -6.86 -8.68 -32.92
N HIS A 134 -7.30 -7.44 -32.72
CA HIS A 134 -8.64 -6.95 -33.06
C HIS A 134 -8.60 -5.40 -32.97
N PRO A 135 -9.21 -4.66 -33.93
CA PRO A 135 -9.04 -3.23 -34.03
C PRO A 135 -9.84 -2.48 -32.96
N ALA A 136 -9.22 -1.47 -32.35
CA ALA A 136 -9.90 -0.54 -31.46
C ALA A 136 -10.80 0.40 -32.27
N ALA A 137 -12.07 0.52 -31.89
CA ALA A 137 -12.94 1.61 -32.33
C ALA A 137 -13.06 2.64 -31.19
N PRO A 138 -12.97 3.95 -31.49
CA PRO A 138 -13.07 4.99 -30.47
C PRO A 138 -14.54 5.39 -30.27
N CYS A 139 -14.94 5.71 -29.04
CA CYS A 139 -16.13 6.53 -28.82
C CYS A 139 -15.99 7.39 -27.56
N ALA A 140 -16.07 8.70 -27.78
CA ALA A 140 -16.15 9.73 -26.76
C ALA A 140 -17.62 10.03 -26.41
N LEU A 141 -17.88 10.55 -25.20
CA LEU A 141 -18.55 11.85 -24.96
C LEU A 141 -18.90 12.06 -23.46
N SER A 142 -18.66 13.30 -23.03
CA SER A 142 -18.99 13.99 -21.75
C SER A 142 -20.47 14.48 -21.73
N PRO A 143 -20.97 15.34 -20.81
CA PRO A 143 -20.52 15.78 -19.46
C PRO A 143 -21.64 15.78 -18.37
N CYS A 144 -21.32 15.98 -17.09
CA CYS A 144 -22.25 16.54 -16.10
C CYS A 144 -21.63 17.73 -15.38
N THR A 145 -22.33 18.86 -15.48
CA THR A 145 -22.02 20.22 -15.04
C THR A 145 -22.28 20.42 -13.55
N GLY A 146 -21.40 21.14 -12.84
CA GLY A 146 -21.79 21.80 -11.58
C GLY A 146 -20.68 22.17 -10.58
N ARG A 147 -20.13 23.38 -10.77
CA ARG A 147 -19.32 24.22 -9.85
C ARG A 147 -17.84 23.89 -9.65
N GLU A 148 -17.06 24.78 -10.26
CA GLU A 148 -15.64 25.04 -10.13
C GLU A 148 -15.10 24.98 -8.69
N ARG A 149 -14.02 24.21 -8.50
CA ARG A 149 -12.83 24.61 -7.76
C ARG A 149 -11.62 23.87 -8.32
N SER A 150 -10.71 24.65 -8.92
CA SER A 150 -9.27 24.41 -9.04
C SER A 150 -8.81 23.00 -9.43
N SER A 151 -8.45 22.87 -10.71
CA SER A 151 -7.48 21.93 -11.26
C SER A 151 -6.31 21.67 -10.29
N ARG A 152 -6.09 20.40 -9.89
CA ARG A 152 -4.88 19.77 -9.28
C ARG A 152 -5.21 18.81 -8.11
N PHE A 153 -6.01 17.78 -8.35
CA PHE A 153 -5.94 16.57 -7.52
C PHE A 153 -5.82 15.38 -8.46
N ALA A 154 -4.60 14.89 -8.58
CA ALA A 154 -4.27 13.70 -9.34
C ALA A 154 -4.97 12.49 -8.73
N HIS A 155 -5.40 11.60 -9.62
CA HIS A 155 -6.03 10.33 -9.33
C HIS A 155 -5.23 9.54 -8.28
N ILE A 156 -5.85 9.25 -7.13
CA ILE A 156 -5.55 8.02 -6.41
C ILE A 156 -5.98 6.90 -7.35
N THR A 157 -5.04 6.31 -8.10
CA THR A 157 -5.34 5.09 -8.84
C THR A 157 -5.58 3.99 -7.82
N ASP A 158 -6.85 3.65 -7.68
CA ASP A 158 -7.41 2.52 -6.96
C ASP A 158 -6.72 1.21 -7.39
N TRP A 159 -5.68 0.81 -6.65
CA TRP A 159 -5.08 -0.54 -6.70
C TRP A 159 -5.11 -1.18 -5.30
N ALA A 160 -6.17 -0.93 -4.53
CA ALA A 160 -6.44 -1.73 -3.34
C ALA A 160 -6.84 -3.15 -3.77
N LEU A 161 -5.84 -4.02 -3.97
CA LEU A 161 -6.09 -5.44 -4.19
C LEU A 161 -6.64 -6.04 -2.89
N ARG A 162 -7.97 -6.17 -2.80
CA ARG A 162 -8.62 -6.94 -1.72
C ARG A 162 -8.27 -8.42 -1.92
N TYR A 163 -7.42 -8.98 -1.06
CA TYR A 163 -7.11 -10.40 -1.05
C TYR A 163 -8.31 -11.21 -0.52
N ARG A 164 -9.22 -11.66 -1.39
CA ARG A 164 -10.28 -12.63 -1.02
C ARG A 164 -9.87 -14.05 -1.40
N GLY A 165 -9.54 -14.86 -0.39
CA GLY A 165 -9.67 -16.32 -0.46
C GLY A 165 -11.14 -16.72 -0.64
N GLN A 166 -11.37 -17.82 -1.36
CA GLN A 166 -12.60 -18.20 -2.08
C GLN A 166 -13.95 -18.29 -1.31
N ALA A 167 -15.00 -18.23 -2.14
CA ALA A 167 -16.38 -18.75 -2.03
C ALA A 167 -17.46 -17.85 -1.37
N GLU A 168 -18.29 -17.20 -2.22
CA GLU A 168 -19.75 -17.44 -2.28
C GLU A 168 -20.38 -16.73 -3.48
N THR A 169 -21.21 -17.47 -4.23
CA THR A 169 -21.99 -17.07 -5.39
C THR A 169 -23.36 -16.53 -4.97
N GLN A 170 -23.79 -15.34 -5.47
CA GLN A 170 -25.09 -15.08 -6.17
C GLN A 170 -25.49 -13.57 -6.23
N PRO A 171 -26.44 -13.16 -7.12
CA PRO A 171 -26.31 -11.94 -7.94
C PRO A 171 -27.38 -10.82 -7.72
N ARG A 172 -27.18 -9.72 -8.48
CA ARG A 172 -28.05 -8.57 -8.87
C ARG A 172 -27.91 -7.30 -8.01
N ALA A 173 -28.03 -6.07 -8.52
CA ALA A 173 -27.84 -5.45 -9.84
C ALA A 173 -27.99 -3.92 -9.61
N GLN A 174 -27.10 -3.09 -10.18
CA GLN A 174 -27.32 -1.76 -10.79
C GLN A 174 -26.04 -0.89 -10.70
N GLY A 175 -25.56 -0.40 -11.85
CA GLY A 175 -24.35 0.42 -11.99
C GLY A 175 -23.11 -0.43 -12.24
N SER A 176 -22.45 -0.23 -13.38
CA SER A 176 -21.40 -1.09 -13.93
C SER A 176 -20.21 -1.30 -12.98
N LEU A 177 -20.26 -2.38 -12.22
CA LEU A 177 -19.22 -2.86 -11.31
C LEU A 177 -18.59 -4.10 -11.93
N TRP A 178 -17.37 -3.99 -12.46
CA TRP A 178 -16.61 -5.17 -12.86
C TRP A 178 -15.97 -5.79 -11.62
N VAL A 179 -16.68 -6.71 -10.98
CA VAL A 179 -16.09 -7.61 -9.99
C VAL A 179 -15.48 -8.78 -10.76
N TRP A 180 -14.16 -8.77 -10.94
CA TRP A 180 -13.45 -10.00 -11.23
C TRP A 180 -13.43 -10.84 -9.94
N GLY A 181 -14.39 -11.75 -9.84
CA GLY A 181 -14.30 -12.90 -8.96
C GLY A 181 -13.32 -13.90 -9.55
N SER A 182 -12.39 -14.36 -8.70
CA SER A 182 -11.53 -15.52 -8.91
C SER A 182 -10.44 -15.39 -9.99
N LEU A 183 -9.26 -14.96 -9.58
CA LEU A 183 -8.00 -15.49 -10.14
C LEU A 183 -6.88 -15.43 -9.10
N LEU A 184 -7.07 -16.18 -8.00
CA LEU A 184 -5.96 -16.63 -7.17
C LEU A 184 -6.04 -18.14 -6.97
N THR A 185 -6.13 -18.87 -8.09
CA THR A 185 -5.87 -20.31 -8.12
C THR A 185 -4.90 -20.67 -9.26
N ALA A 186 -4.21 -19.68 -9.82
CA ALA A 186 -3.19 -19.88 -10.86
C ALA A 186 -1.84 -19.20 -10.56
N MET A 187 -1.59 -18.78 -9.31
CA MET A 187 -0.29 -18.20 -8.89
C MET A 187 0.63 -19.25 -8.23
N LEU A 188 0.68 -20.46 -8.79
CA LEU A 188 1.78 -21.42 -8.54
C LEU A 188 2.95 -21.20 -9.51
N ALA A 189 2.94 -20.14 -10.31
CA ALA A 189 4.13 -19.67 -11.00
C ALA A 189 4.95 -18.79 -10.04
N PRO A 190 6.28 -18.97 -9.93
CA PRO A 190 7.10 -18.11 -9.09
C PRO A 190 6.98 -16.68 -9.62
N LEU A 191 6.25 -15.85 -8.87
CA LEU A 191 6.33 -14.40 -9.05
C LEU A 191 7.81 -14.02 -8.82
N PRO A 192 8.38 -13.09 -9.61
CA PRO A 192 9.68 -12.53 -9.30
C PRO A 192 9.65 -11.85 -7.93
N GLN A 193 10.84 -11.61 -7.37
CA GLN A 193 11.06 -10.88 -6.11
C GLN A 193 10.33 -9.53 -6.09
N GLY A 194 10.13 -8.96 -4.89
CA GLY A 194 9.50 -7.64 -4.75
C GLY A 194 8.30 -7.60 -3.81
N LEU A 195 7.74 -6.40 -3.71
CA LEU A 195 6.65 -6.03 -2.80
C LEU A 195 5.42 -6.95 -2.92
N PHE A 196 4.94 -7.19 -4.15
CA PHE A 196 3.69 -7.92 -4.37
C PHE A 196 3.81 -9.41 -4.03
N ARG A 197 4.96 -10.02 -4.28
CA ARG A 197 5.23 -11.42 -3.91
C ARG A 197 5.25 -11.56 -2.39
N ALA A 198 5.97 -10.69 -1.69
CA ALA A 198 6.02 -10.70 -0.23
C ALA A 198 4.63 -10.47 0.38
N ALA A 199 3.84 -9.55 -0.17
CA ALA A 199 2.47 -9.32 0.27
C ALA A 199 1.61 -10.60 0.24
N GLY A 200 1.75 -11.43 -0.80
CA GLY A 200 1.04 -12.71 -0.91
C GLY A 200 1.39 -13.75 0.17
N HIS A 201 2.57 -13.64 0.78
CA HIS A 201 3.01 -14.51 1.87
C HIS A 201 2.70 -13.94 3.26
N LEU A 202 2.82 -12.62 3.43
CA LEU A 202 2.77 -11.96 4.74
C LEU A 202 1.36 -11.55 5.16
N LEU A 203 0.46 -11.28 4.21
CA LEU A 203 -0.90 -10.82 4.50
C LEU A 203 -1.82 -11.95 4.95
N LYS A 204 -2.63 -11.69 5.98
CA LYS A 204 -3.73 -12.57 6.40
C LYS A 204 -4.78 -12.69 5.29
N PRO A 205 -5.63 -13.74 5.32
CA PRO A 205 -6.85 -13.75 4.51
C PRO A 205 -7.70 -12.49 4.79
N LYS A 206 -8.14 -11.79 3.74
CA LYS A 206 -8.91 -10.52 3.79
C LYS A 206 -8.14 -9.27 4.24
N ALA A 207 -6.83 -9.38 4.43
CA ALA A 207 -5.96 -8.22 4.65
C ALA A 207 -5.83 -7.36 3.38
N LEU A 208 -5.28 -6.16 3.55
CA LEU A 208 -5.18 -5.15 2.50
C LEU A 208 -3.74 -4.84 2.13
N LEU A 209 -3.49 -4.68 0.83
CA LEU A 209 -2.30 -4.01 0.30
C LEU A 209 -2.75 -2.66 -0.27
N ILE A 210 -2.15 -1.57 0.21
CA ILE A 210 -2.43 -0.22 -0.27
C ILE A 210 -1.12 0.39 -0.75
N THR A 211 -1.12 0.84 -2.00
CA THR A 211 0.00 1.54 -2.61
C THR A 211 -0.43 2.94 -3.03
N TYR A 212 0.49 3.90 -2.95
CA TYR A 212 0.24 5.27 -3.38
C TYR A 212 1.49 5.85 -4.04
N GLY A 213 1.31 6.66 -5.06
CA GLY A 213 2.38 7.42 -5.69
C GLY A 213 1.83 8.70 -6.33
N GLU A 214 2.47 9.82 -6.05
CA GLU A 214 2.28 11.04 -6.85
C GLU A 214 3.24 10.99 -8.06
N PRO A 215 2.75 11.18 -9.29
CA PRO A 215 3.62 11.26 -10.47
C PRO A 215 4.48 12.53 -10.49
#